data_AF-A0A7S1G883-F1
#
_entry.id   AF-A0A7S1G883-F1
#
_cell.length_a   1.000
_cell.length_b   1.000
_cell.length_c   1.000
_cell.angle_alpha   90.00
_cell.angle_beta   90.00
_cell.angle_gamma   90.00
#
_symmetry.space_group_name_H-M   'P 1'
#
loop_
_entity.id
_entity.type
_entity.pdbx_description
1 polymer ?
#
loop_
_entity_poly.entity_id
_entity_poly.type
_entity_poly.pdbx_seq_one_letter_code
_entity_poly.pdbx_strand_id
1 'polypeptide(L)'
;GASEMRDAEWASWTVPLGWPVMGIWPGKSGYEGADFSDIDTVDRSPDEALLVTGDDHGKVNLFDYPAHKKPNAPRKTFAGHCSHVTNVRFNAAGTHVYSVGGNDCALIVWRVEA
;
A
#
# COMPACT_ATOMS: atom_id res chain seq x y z
N GLY A 1 17.74 -20.51 -5.76
CA GLY A 1 17.56 -19.79 -7.05
C GLY A 1 16.37 -18.83 -7.03
N ALA A 2 15.13 -19.32 -7.02
CA ALA A 2 13.93 -18.49 -6.76
C ALA A 2 13.00 -19.15 -5.72
N SER A 3 12.97 -20.49 -5.71
CA SER A 3 12.28 -21.29 -4.68
C SER A 3 12.82 -21.08 -3.27
N GLU A 4 14.10 -20.73 -3.12
CA GLU A 4 14.74 -20.46 -1.81
C GLU A 4 14.23 -19.17 -1.16
N MET A 5 13.73 -18.22 -1.95
CA MET A 5 13.24 -16.93 -1.44
C MET A 5 11.73 -16.93 -1.20
N ARG A 6 11.05 -18.06 -1.46
CA ARG A 6 9.59 -18.17 -1.30
C ARG A 6 9.17 -17.94 0.15
N ASP A 7 9.93 -18.52 1.08
CA ASP A 7 9.63 -18.51 2.51
C ASP A 7 10.54 -17.51 3.26
N ALA A 8 11.16 -16.57 2.53
CA ALA A 8 12.01 -15.55 3.12
C ALA A 8 11.16 -14.52 3.91
N GLU A 9 11.58 -14.26 5.15
CA GLU A 9 11.04 -13.16 5.94
C GLU A 9 11.74 -11.86 5.54
N TRP A 10 11.00 -10.99 4.86
CA TRP A 10 11.52 -9.69 4.41
C TRP A 10 11.43 -8.67 5.53
N ALA A 11 12.49 -7.90 5.75
CA ALA A 11 12.52 -6.84 6.77
C ALA A 11 11.43 -5.76 6.55
N SER A 12 11.13 -5.44 5.30
CA SER A 12 10.13 -4.46 4.90
C SER A 12 9.47 -4.87 3.59
N TRP A 13 8.27 -4.34 3.33
CA TRP A 13 7.58 -4.56 2.07
C TRP A 13 7.18 -3.23 1.42
N THR A 14 8.06 -2.69 0.57
CA THR A 14 7.87 -1.38 -0.08
C THR A 14 7.57 -1.47 -1.57
N VAL A 15 7.35 -2.68 -2.09
CA VAL A 15 7.16 -2.95 -3.53
C VAL A 15 5.72 -3.42 -3.75
N PRO A 16 4.94 -2.82 -4.67
CA PRO A 16 3.53 -3.17 -4.88
C PRO A 16 3.32 -4.55 -5.52
N LEU A 17 4.42 -5.28 -5.76
CA LEU A 17 4.44 -6.58 -6.41
C LEU A 17 4.89 -7.66 -5.43
N GLY A 18 4.06 -8.68 -5.33
CA GLY A 18 4.38 -9.97 -4.74
C GLY A 18 3.22 -10.54 -3.94
N TRP A 19 3.38 -11.79 -3.52
CA TRP A 19 2.27 -12.60 -3.01
C TRP A 19 1.57 -11.97 -1.78
N PRO A 20 2.28 -11.46 -0.75
CA PRO A 20 1.64 -10.90 0.45
C PRO A 20 0.77 -9.66 0.19
N VAL A 21 0.98 -8.97 -0.94
CA VAL A 21 0.30 -7.70 -1.24
C VAL A 21 -0.56 -7.76 -2.50
N MET A 22 -0.69 -8.92 -3.15
CA MET A 22 -1.37 -9.02 -4.46
C MET A 22 -2.82 -8.49 -4.47
N GLY A 23 -3.51 -8.50 -3.34
CA GLY A 23 -4.88 -7.98 -3.22
C GLY A 23 -5.00 -6.46 -3.17
N ILE A 24 -3.90 -5.69 -3.15
CA ILE A 24 -3.97 -4.22 -3.18
C ILE A 24 -4.55 -3.69 -4.49
N TRP A 25 -4.32 -4.41 -5.60
CA TRP A 25 -4.71 -3.96 -6.93
C TRP A 25 -6.24 -3.90 -7.08
N PRO A 26 -6.79 -2.74 -7.48
CA PRO A 26 -8.21 -2.61 -7.75
C PRO A 26 -8.56 -3.42 -9.00
N GLY A 27 -9.61 -4.25 -8.91
CA GLY A 27 -10.08 -5.07 -10.03
C GLY A 27 -11.51 -5.51 -9.75
N LYS A 28 -12.24 -5.89 -10.81
CA LYS A 28 -13.61 -6.42 -10.68
C LYS A 28 -13.58 -7.89 -10.24
N SER A 29 -14.13 -8.79 -11.04
CA SER A 29 -14.08 -10.23 -10.82
C SER A 29 -12.65 -10.71 -11.05
N GLY A 30 -11.83 -10.69 -9.99
CA GLY A 30 -10.41 -10.94 -10.08
C GLY A 30 -9.61 -9.65 -10.38
N TYR A 31 -8.57 -9.76 -11.21
CA TYR A 31 -7.81 -8.60 -11.70
C TYR A 31 -8.36 -8.03 -13.02
N GLU A 32 -9.59 -8.40 -13.39
CA GLU A 32 -10.22 -7.88 -14.61
C GLU A 32 -10.42 -6.37 -14.50
N GLY A 33 -9.84 -5.64 -15.44
CA GLY A 33 -9.86 -4.18 -15.48
C GLY A 33 -8.93 -3.51 -14.46
N ALA A 34 -8.05 -4.27 -13.79
CA ALA A 34 -6.98 -3.69 -13.00
C ALA A 34 -5.96 -3.05 -13.94
N ASP A 35 -5.67 -1.76 -13.73
CA ASP A 35 -4.51 -1.13 -14.32
C ASP A 35 -3.35 -1.23 -13.32
N PHE A 36 -2.30 -1.95 -13.71
CA PHE A 36 -1.14 -2.19 -12.85
C PHE A 36 -0.22 -0.96 -12.72
N SER A 37 -0.66 0.20 -13.23
CA SER A 37 -0.07 1.51 -12.91
C SER A 37 -0.79 2.27 -11.82
N ASP A 38 -1.98 1.84 -11.36
CA ASP A 38 -2.79 2.63 -10.41
C ASP A 38 -2.09 2.81 -9.05
N ILE A 39 -1.25 1.86 -8.64
CA ILE A 39 -0.60 1.89 -7.33
C ILE A 39 0.90 2.16 -7.49
N ASP A 40 1.29 3.36 -7.09
CA ASP A 40 2.66 3.87 -7.20
C ASP A 40 3.56 3.38 -6.05
N THR A 41 2.99 3.16 -4.87
CA THR A 41 3.75 2.93 -3.64
C THR A 41 3.00 2.07 -2.65
N VAL A 42 3.77 1.32 -1.86
CA VAL A 42 3.28 0.56 -0.71
C VAL A 42 4.28 0.64 0.44
N ASP A 43 3.81 0.48 1.66
CA ASP A 43 4.64 0.18 2.82
C ASP A 43 3.89 -0.69 3.83
N ARG A 44 4.61 -1.60 4.49
CA ARG A 44 4.07 -2.48 5.52
C ARG A 44 4.40 -1.91 6.90
N SER A 45 3.45 -1.98 7.82
CA SER A 45 3.69 -1.53 9.19
C SER A 45 4.77 -2.36 9.89
N PRO A 46 5.52 -1.78 10.85
CA PRO A 46 6.58 -2.48 11.58
C PRO A 46 6.12 -3.70 12.38
N ASP A 47 4.85 -3.73 12.82
CA ASP A 47 4.22 -4.85 13.53
C ASP A 47 3.64 -5.91 12.59
N GLU A 48 3.82 -5.73 11.28
CA GLU A 48 3.36 -6.64 10.23
C GLU A 48 1.84 -6.85 10.18
N ALA A 49 1.06 -5.95 10.78
CA ALA A 49 -0.40 -6.06 10.83
C ALA A 49 -1.10 -5.30 9.69
N LEU A 50 -0.49 -4.24 9.18
CA LEU A 50 -1.10 -3.30 8.25
C LEU A 50 -0.25 -3.09 7.00
N LEU A 51 -0.91 -2.65 5.94
CA LEU A 51 -0.31 -2.25 4.68
C LEU A 51 -0.94 -0.92 4.25
N VAL A 52 -0.12 0.03 3.84
CA VAL A 52 -0.58 1.30 3.27
C VAL A 52 -0.14 1.42 1.83
N THR A 53 -1.03 1.88 0.95
CA THR A 53 -0.70 2.21 -0.44
C THR A 53 -1.03 3.66 -0.76
N GLY A 54 -0.35 4.18 -1.77
CA GLY A 54 -0.68 5.43 -2.45
C GLY A 54 -0.99 5.15 -3.91
N ASP A 55 -2.04 5.79 -4.43
CA ASP A 55 -2.46 5.66 -5.83
C ASP A 55 -2.34 6.97 -6.63
N ASP A 56 -2.41 6.82 -7.95
CA ASP A 56 -2.39 7.89 -8.94
C ASP A 56 -3.63 8.80 -8.90
N HIS A 57 -4.69 8.36 -8.22
CA HIS A 57 -5.93 9.10 -7.97
C HIS A 57 -5.88 9.95 -6.69
N GLY A 58 -4.70 10.06 -6.05
CA GLY A 58 -4.48 10.88 -4.88
C GLY A 58 -5.06 10.30 -3.59
N LYS A 59 -5.31 8.98 -3.55
CA LYS A 59 -5.79 8.30 -2.35
C LYS A 59 -4.66 7.58 -1.63
N VAL A 60 -4.82 7.55 -0.31
CA VAL A 60 -4.05 6.69 0.57
C VAL A 60 -4.99 5.58 1.05
N ASN A 61 -4.58 4.33 0.90
CA ASN A 61 -5.42 3.18 1.23
C ASN A 61 -4.76 2.34 2.32
N LEU A 62 -5.52 1.94 3.34
CA LEU A 62 -5.06 1.09 4.44
C LEU A 62 -5.74 -0.28 4.35
N PHE A 63 -4.94 -1.34 4.44
CA PHE A 63 -5.36 -2.74 4.39
C PHE A 63 -4.79 -3.51 5.58
N ASP A 64 -5.40 -4.66 5.87
CA ASP A 64 -4.76 -5.70 6.69
C ASP A 64 -3.59 -6.32 5.90
N TYR A 65 -2.49 -6.62 6.57
CA TYR A 65 -1.39 -7.42 6.03
C TYR A 65 -1.44 -8.86 6.58
N PRO A 66 -1.19 -9.89 5.75
CA PRO A 66 -1.00 -9.85 4.30
C PRO A 66 -2.32 -9.71 3.53
N ALA A 67 -2.36 -8.80 2.55
CA ALA A 67 -3.48 -8.56 1.65
C ALA A 67 -3.47 -9.52 0.45
N HIS A 68 -3.39 -10.84 0.65
CA HIS A 68 -3.22 -11.82 -0.45
C HIS A 68 -4.47 -12.66 -0.79
N LYS A 69 -5.48 -12.65 0.08
CA LYS A 69 -6.59 -13.61 0.02
C LYS A 69 -7.46 -13.48 -1.24
N LYS A 70 -7.62 -12.26 -1.76
CA LYS A 70 -8.38 -11.98 -2.97
C LYS A 70 -7.95 -10.63 -3.59
N PRO A 71 -8.08 -10.48 -4.91
CA PRO A 71 -7.99 -9.17 -5.58
C PRO A 71 -8.98 -8.18 -4.95
N ASN A 72 -8.67 -6.89 -5.01
CA ASN A 72 -9.50 -5.84 -4.44
C ASN A 72 -9.81 -6.09 -2.95
N ALA A 73 -8.76 -6.33 -2.16
CA ALA A 73 -8.89 -6.57 -0.72
C ALA A 73 -9.63 -5.39 -0.03
N PRO A 74 -10.42 -5.68 1.03
CA PRO A 74 -11.09 -4.65 1.81
C PRO A 74 -10.07 -3.62 2.32
N ARG A 75 -10.43 -2.34 2.22
CA ARG A 75 -9.56 -1.23 2.58
C ARG A 75 -10.33 -0.05 3.13
N LYS A 76 -9.66 0.74 3.96
CA LYS A 76 -10.07 2.10 4.28
C LYS A 76 -9.35 3.05 3.32
N THR A 77 -10.11 3.90 2.64
CA THR A 77 -9.56 4.87 1.68
C THR A 77 -9.65 6.26 2.25
N PHE A 78 -8.54 6.99 2.22
CA PHE A 78 -8.41 8.34 2.70
C PHE A 78 -8.10 9.26 1.52
N ALA A 79 -8.86 10.35 1.41
CA ALA A 79 -8.62 11.41 0.44
C ALA A 79 -7.89 12.57 1.11
N GLY A 80 -6.91 13.14 0.43
CA GLY A 80 -6.16 14.31 0.93
C GLY A 80 -5.26 14.93 -0.11
N HIS A 81 -4.65 14.12 -0.98
CA HIS A 81 -3.85 14.59 -2.10
C HIS A 81 -4.73 15.01 -3.29
N CYS A 82 -4.26 16.03 -4.02
CA CYS A 82 -4.86 16.54 -5.26
C CYS A 82 -4.07 16.10 -6.51
N SER A 83 -3.10 15.21 -6.33
CA SER A 83 -2.28 14.59 -7.38
C SER A 83 -1.87 13.17 -6.93
N HIS A 84 -1.08 12.49 -7.75
CA HIS A 84 -0.55 11.15 -7.48
C HIS A 84 0.14 11.10 -6.12
N VAL A 85 -0.15 10.07 -5.33
CA VAL A 85 0.59 9.80 -4.09
C VAL A 85 1.87 9.05 -4.46
N THR A 86 2.97 9.78 -4.59
CA THR A 86 4.23 9.23 -5.13
C THR A 86 5.01 8.40 -4.11
N ASN A 87 4.76 8.57 -2.81
CA ASN A 87 5.36 7.72 -1.78
C ASN A 87 4.51 7.71 -0.50
N VAL A 88 4.54 6.59 0.22
CA VAL A 88 3.95 6.42 1.56
C VAL A 88 4.90 5.66 2.47
N ARG A 89 5.10 6.08 3.72
CA ARG A 89 5.89 5.32 4.69
C ARG A 89 5.30 5.36 6.09
N PHE A 90 5.28 4.22 6.76
CA PHE A 90 5.07 4.17 8.20
C PHE A 90 6.29 4.77 8.92
N ASN A 91 6.05 5.38 10.08
CA ASN A 91 7.13 5.64 11.01
C ASN A 91 7.58 4.34 11.70
N ALA A 92 8.77 4.34 12.30
CA ALA A 92 9.35 3.16 12.94
C ALA A 92 8.47 2.58 14.08
N ALA A 93 7.59 3.40 14.67
CA ALA A 93 6.66 2.98 15.71
C ALA A 93 5.30 2.48 15.18
N GLY A 94 5.03 2.53 13.87
CA GLY A 94 3.74 2.18 13.28
C GLY A 94 2.58 3.14 13.58
N THR A 95 2.81 4.16 14.41
CA THR A 95 1.79 5.13 14.86
C THR A 95 1.37 6.16 13.82
N HIS A 96 2.19 6.38 12.78
CA HIS A 96 1.93 7.39 11.76
C HIS A 96 2.30 6.89 10.38
N VAL A 97 1.60 7.39 9.37
CA VAL A 97 1.99 7.30 7.96
C VAL A 97 2.31 8.68 7.43
N TYR A 98 3.34 8.78 6.61
CA TYR A 98 3.65 9.97 5.81
C TYR A 98 3.34 9.66 4.36
N SER A 99 2.57 10.52 3.70
CA SER A 99 2.37 10.48 2.26
C SER A 99 2.90 11.76 1.61
N VAL A 100 3.45 11.62 0.41
CA VAL A 100 3.91 12.74 -0.41
C VAL A 100 3.17 12.73 -1.73
N GLY A 101 2.62 13.88 -2.10
CA GLY A 101 1.94 14.05 -3.38
C GLY A 101 2.89 14.66 -4.40
N GLY A 102 2.72 14.26 -5.66
CA GLY A 102 3.54 14.70 -6.77
C GLY A 102 3.32 16.19 -7.08
N ASN A 103 2.31 16.50 -7.90
CA ASN A 103 2.08 17.87 -8.37
C ASN A 103 1.34 18.76 -7.37
N ASP A 104 0.75 18.18 -6.32
CA ASP A 104 0.18 18.98 -5.24
C ASP A 104 1.24 19.49 -4.24
N CYS A 105 2.48 18.98 -4.36
CA CYS A 105 3.63 19.33 -3.53
C CYS A 105 3.40 19.18 -2.02
N ALA A 106 2.41 18.38 -1.60
CA ALA A 106 2.01 18.24 -0.21
C ALA A 106 2.72 17.06 0.47
N LEU A 107 3.02 17.23 1.76
CA LEU A 107 3.30 16.13 2.68
C LEU A 107 2.17 16.07 3.69
N ILE A 108 1.52 14.91 3.80
CA ILE A 108 0.42 14.69 4.75
C ILE A 108 0.84 13.64 5.77
N VAL A 109 0.54 13.92 7.04
CA VAL A 109 0.80 13.00 8.16
C VAL A 109 -0.52 12.44 8.66
N TRP A 110 -0.63 11.12 8.63
CA TRP A 110 -1.81 10.38 9.08
C TRP A 110 -1.51 9.72 10.42
N ARG A 111 -2.42 9.84 11.37
CA ARG A 111 -2.35 9.08 12.62
C ARG A 111 -2.96 7.70 12.40
N VAL A 112 -2.28 6.67 12.87
CA VAL A 112 -2.79 5.30 12.90
C VAL A 112 -3.44 5.08 14.27
N GLU A 113 -4.72 4.71 14.26
CA GLU A 113 -5.50 4.43 15.46
C GLU A 113 -5.96 2.97 15.44
N ALA A 114 -5.99 2.35 16.62
CA ALA A 114 -6.45 0.99 16.86
C ALA A 114 -7.98 0.90 16.85
#